data_AF-A0A9X2ZDT5-F1
#
_entry.id   AF-A0A9X2ZDT5-F1
#
_cell.length_a   1.000
_cell.length_b   1.000
_cell.length_c   1.000
_cell.angle_alpha   90.00
_cell.angle_beta   90.00
_cell.angle_gamma   90.00
#
_symmetry.space_group_name_H-M   'P 1'
#
loop_
_entity.id
_entity.type
_entity.pdbx_description
1 polymer ?
#
loop_
_entity_poly.entity_id
_entity_poly.type
_entity_poly.pdbx_seq_one_letter_code
_entity_poly.pdbx_strand_id
1 'polypeptide(L)'
;MNNLLKGFILAAVLMSVNNNNAQTHKDVAVKPLQEASEIPAYRLINNPDGTCSFEKGTIPSLKHMNTTTFWYSNKTEEWEKNAHPAPRKQYVITVKGKIKFKVSDGSTFIIEPGVILLAEDLNGKGHSWDMVDSTVWERLYIPITENSDDFFKPESK
;
A
#
# COMPACT_ATOMS: atom_id res chain seq x y z
N MET A 1 -40.66 -64.59 -8.01
CA MET A 1 -39.94 -65.83 -8.35
C MET A 1 -38.49 -65.47 -8.58
N ASN A 2 -37.54 -66.28 -8.10
CA ASN A 2 -36.10 -66.03 -8.27
C ASN A 2 -35.58 -66.67 -9.57
N ASN A 3 -34.51 -66.09 -10.13
CA ASN A 3 -33.32 -66.71 -10.74
C ASN A 3 -32.42 -65.55 -11.24
N LEU A 4 -31.10 -65.43 -10.98
CA LEU A 4 -29.97 -66.31 -11.33
C LEU A 4 -29.90 -66.57 -12.86
N LEU A 5 -28.78 -66.49 -13.59
CA LEU A 5 -27.33 -66.32 -13.32
C LEU A 5 -26.76 -65.52 -14.54
N LYS A 6 -25.64 -64.78 -14.59
CA LYS A 6 -24.31 -64.77 -13.92
C LYS A 6 -23.86 -63.30 -13.69
N GLY A 7 -22.69 -62.92 -13.16
CA GLY A 7 -21.49 -63.66 -12.76
C GLY A 7 -20.31 -63.52 -13.74
N PHE A 8 -19.59 -62.39 -13.70
CA PHE A 8 -18.29 -62.20 -14.35
C PHE A 8 -17.31 -61.51 -13.40
N ILE A 9 -16.15 -62.12 -13.19
CA ILE A 9 -15.04 -61.55 -12.41
C ILE A 9 -14.13 -60.80 -13.38
N LEU A 10 -13.79 -59.55 -13.07
CA LEU A 10 -12.68 -58.84 -13.72
C LEU A 10 -11.69 -58.42 -12.64
N ALA A 11 -10.42 -58.76 -12.83
CA ALA A 11 -9.41 -58.68 -11.78
C ALA A 11 -9.02 -57.22 -11.44
N ALA A 12 -8.87 -56.93 -10.15
CA ALA A 12 -8.36 -55.66 -9.68
C ALA A 12 -6.85 -55.55 -9.93
N VAL A 13 -6.45 -54.79 -10.96
CA VAL A 13 -5.05 -54.42 -11.18
C VAL A 13 -4.68 -53.30 -10.21
N LEU A 14 -4.12 -53.67 -9.06
CA LEU A 14 -3.59 -52.73 -8.08
C LEU A 14 -2.32 -52.04 -8.63
N MET A 15 -2.48 -50.91 -9.31
CA MET A 15 -1.37 -50.00 -9.59
C MET A 15 -0.98 -49.27 -8.30
N SER A 16 0.04 -49.79 -7.61
CA SER A 16 0.63 -49.16 -6.42
C SER A 16 1.43 -47.90 -6.82
N VAL A 17 0.76 -46.76 -6.90
CA VAL A 17 1.42 -45.46 -7.04
C VAL A 17 2.14 -45.14 -5.73
N ASN A 18 3.43 -45.48 -5.68
CA ASN A 18 4.29 -45.37 -4.50
C ASN A 18 4.70 -43.90 -4.25
N ASN A 19 3.74 -43.07 -3.81
CA ASN A 19 3.87 -41.61 -3.75
C ASN A 19 4.70 -41.12 -2.55
N ASN A 20 5.95 -41.58 -2.45
CA ASN A 20 6.90 -41.23 -1.40
C ASN A 20 7.50 -39.83 -1.61
N ASN A 21 6.67 -38.79 -1.51
CA ASN A 21 7.12 -37.41 -1.27
C ASN A 21 6.04 -36.53 -0.62
N ALA A 22 5.31 -37.08 0.35
CA ALA A 22 4.53 -36.29 1.29
C ALA A 22 5.46 -35.54 2.26
N GLN A 23 6.06 -34.44 1.81
CA GLN A 23 6.69 -33.50 2.73
C GLN A 23 5.60 -32.97 3.67
N THR A 24 5.72 -33.30 4.96
CA THR A 24 4.80 -32.82 5.99
C THR A 24 4.96 -31.31 6.14
N HIS A 25 4.12 -30.55 5.45
CA HIS A 25 3.89 -29.14 5.78
C HIS A 25 3.45 -29.10 7.24
N LYS A 26 4.34 -28.64 8.12
CA LYS A 26 4.00 -28.39 9.53
C LYS A 26 2.85 -27.40 9.57
N ASP A 27 1.90 -27.60 10.49
CA ASP A 27 0.75 -26.72 10.67
C ASP A 27 1.20 -25.31 11.11
N VAL A 28 1.52 -24.48 10.12
CA VAL A 28 1.75 -23.05 10.33
C VAL A 28 0.40 -22.45 10.70
N ALA A 29 0.27 -21.98 11.94
CA ALA A 29 -0.92 -21.31 12.42
C ALA A 29 -1.12 -19.98 11.69
N VAL A 30 -1.78 -20.03 10.53
CA VAL A 30 -2.19 -18.85 9.76
C VAL A 30 -3.19 -18.07 10.60
N LYS A 31 -2.80 -16.85 11.01
CA LYS A 31 -3.76 -15.92 11.63
C LYS A 31 -4.87 -15.63 10.61
N PRO A 32 -6.16 -15.54 11.03
CA PRO A 32 -7.22 -15.09 10.15
C PRO A 32 -6.87 -13.75 9.50
N LEU A 33 -7.21 -13.59 8.22
CA LEU A 33 -7.07 -12.32 7.52
C LEU A 33 -7.96 -11.28 8.21
N GLN A 34 -7.37 -10.20 8.69
CA GLN A 34 -8.10 -9.06 9.23
C GLN A 34 -8.41 -8.09 8.08
N GLU A 35 -9.68 -8.01 7.70
CA GLU A 35 -10.13 -7.07 6.66
C GLU A 35 -10.05 -5.62 7.19
N ALA A 36 -8.96 -4.94 6.85
CA ALA A 36 -8.84 -3.50 7.04
C ALA A 36 -9.71 -2.79 6.00
N SER A 37 -10.84 -2.21 6.44
CA SER A 37 -11.77 -1.48 5.58
C SER A 37 -11.15 -0.24 4.95
N GLU A 38 -10.11 0.33 5.55
CA GLU A 38 -9.39 1.52 5.12
C GLU A 38 -7.90 1.40 5.49
N ILE A 39 -7.03 2.11 4.76
CA ILE A 39 -5.59 2.22 5.05
C ILE A 39 -5.27 3.62 5.61
N PRO A 40 -4.45 3.76 6.67
CA PRO A 40 -4.04 5.05 7.21
C PRO A 40 -3.36 5.94 6.17
N ALA A 41 -3.63 7.24 6.24
CA ALA A 41 -3.07 8.21 5.32
C ALA A 41 -2.76 9.57 5.99
N TYR A 42 -1.84 10.29 5.38
CA TYR A 42 -1.61 11.71 5.61
C TYR A 42 -1.80 12.49 4.31
N ARG A 43 -2.35 13.70 4.39
CA ARG A 43 -2.49 14.62 3.26
C ARG A 43 -1.70 15.88 3.52
N LEU A 44 -0.79 16.25 2.62
CA LEU A 44 -0.14 17.55 2.62
C LEU A 44 -1.02 18.57 1.89
N ILE A 45 -1.23 19.74 2.47
CA ILE A 45 -2.08 20.80 1.90
C ILE A 45 -1.38 22.16 1.93
N ASN A 46 -1.79 23.06 1.02
CA ASN A 46 -1.41 24.47 1.08
C ASN A 46 -2.38 25.27 1.95
N ASN A 47 -1.81 26.11 2.81
CA ASN A 47 -2.53 27.14 3.55
C ASN A 47 -2.64 28.44 2.71
N PRO A 48 -3.62 29.33 2.95
CA PRO A 48 -3.79 30.57 2.18
C PRO A 48 -2.62 31.57 2.24
N ASP A 49 -1.70 31.42 3.20
CA ASP A 49 -0.50 32.25 3.36
C ASP A 49 0.73 31.68 2.59
N GLY A 50 0.57 30.60 1.83
CA GLY A 50 1.64 29.93 1.10
C GLY A 50 2.50 28.99 1.95
N THR A 51 2.13 28.76 3.22
CA THR A 51 2.71 27.68 4.03
C THR A 51 2.08 26.33 3.70
N CYS A 52 2.72 25.26 4.16
CA CYS A 52 2.19 23.89 4.11
C CYS A 52 1.80 23.41 5.51
N SER A 53 0.68 22.69 5.58
CA SER A 53 0.26 21.91 6.76
C SER A 53 -0.13 20.49 6.33
N PHE A 54 -0.51 19.63 7.29
CA PHE A 54 -0.98 18.28 6.98
C PHE A 54 -2.25 17.89 7.74
N GLU A 55 -3.02 16.99 7.14
CA GLU A 55 -4.17 16.31 7.75
C GLU A 55 -3.86 14.82 7.94
N LYS A 56 -4.33 14.22 9.03
CA LYS A 56 -4.35 12.77 9.24
C LYS A 56 -5.71 12.22 8.81
N GLY A 57 -5.73 11.03 8.23
CA GLY A 57 -6.93 10.47 7.60
C GLY A 57 -6.77 9.02 7.18
N THR A 58 -7.65 8.58 6.29
CA THR A 58 -7.63 7.25 5.68
C THR A 58 -7.94 7.31 4.19
N ILE A 59 -7.60 6.23 3.49
CA ILE A 59 -8.06 5.91 2.13
C ILE A 59 -8.92 4.64 2.20
N PRO A 60 -10.14 4.62 1.63
CA PRO A 60 -11.02 3.44 1.68
C PRO A 60 -10.51 2.28 0.82
N SER A 61 -10.67 1.05 1.31
CA SER A 61 -10.49 -0.16 0.51
C SER A 61 -11.55 -0.28 -0.59
N LEU A 62 -11.27 -1.13 -1.59
CA LEU A 62 -12.17 -1.47 -2.71
C LEU A 62 -12.69 -0.27 -3.53
N LYS A 63 -12.00 0.89 -3.46
CA LYS A 63 -12.20 2.03 -4.37
C LYS A 63 -11.12 2.04 -5.44
N HIS A 64 -11.55 2.15 -6.70
CA HIS A 64 -10.65 2.36 -7.82
C HIS A 64 -10.38 3.87 -7.93
N MET A 65 -9.09 4.24 -7.93
CA MET A 65 -8.67 5.63 -8.06
C MET A 65 -8.39 5.94 -9.53
N ASN A 66 -8.87 7.07 -10.03
CA ASN A 66 -8.53 7.51 -11.39
C ASN A 66 -7.10 8.07 -11.39
N THR A 67 -6.19 7.36 -12.02
CA THR A 67 -4.75 7.68 -12.04
C THR A 67 -4.19 7.64 -13.45
N THR A 68 -3.26 8.52 -13.78
CA THR A 68 -2.72 8.65 -15.14
C THR A 68 -1.61 7.65 -15.45
N THR A 69 -0.82 7.27 -14.45
CA THR A 69 0.32 6.35 -14.54
C THR A 69 0.77 5.95 -13.12
N PHE A 70 1.75 5.07 -13.02
CA PHE A 70 2.56 4.91 -11.81
C PHE A 70 4.02 4.65 -12.16
N TRP A 71 4.94 4.97 -11.26
CA TRP A 71 6.34 4.52 -11.36
C TRP A 71 6.96 4.26 -9.98
N TYR A 72 7.95 3.39 -9.97
CA TYR A 72 8.80 3.10 -8.81
C TYR A 72 9.99 4.06 -8.76
N SER A 73 10.42 4.46 -7.56
CA SER A 73 11.72 5.09 -7.32
C SER A 73 12.35 4.57 -6.03
N ASN A 74 13.67 4.40 -6.06
CA ASN A 74 14.54 4.28 -4.89
C ASN A 74 15.68 5.32 -4.90
N LYS A 75 15.61 6.30 -5.80
CA LYS A 75 16.57 7.41 -5.87
C LYS A 75 16.13 8.52 -4.93
N THR A 76 17.10 9.29 -4.44
CA THR A 76 16.86 10.53 -3.71
C THR A 76 17.91 11.54 -4.14
N GLU A 77 17.46 12.72 -4.55
CA GLU A 77 18.30 13.88 -4.79
C GLU A 77 18.28 14.80 -3.56
N GLU A 78 19.39 15.49 -3.27
CA GLU A 78 19.55 16.21 -1.99
C GLU A 78 18.55 17.38 -1.83
N TRP A 79 18.02 17.90 -2.93
CA TRP A 79 16.96 18.91 -2.91
C TRP A 79 15.61 18.35 -2.43
N GLU A 80 15.32 17.06 -2.61
CA GLU A 80 14.05 16.46 -2.15
C GLU A 80 13.91 16.53 -0.61
N LYS A 81 15.02 16.50 0.13
CA LYS A 81 14.99 16.61 1.61
C LYS A 81 14.70 18.04 2.08
N ASN A 82 14.99 19.03 1.24
CA ASN A 82 14.77 20.44 1.52
C ASN A 82 13.30 20.82 1.33
N ALA A 83 12.92 22.03 1.76
CA ALA A 83 11.55 22.52 1.63
C ALA A 83 11.19 22.73 0.14
N HIS A 84 10.23 21.95 -0.37
CA HIS A 84 9.75 22.03 -1.75
C HIS A 84 8.26 21.66 -1.86
N PRO A 85 7.50 22.26 -2.79
CA PRO A 85 6.13 21.84 -3.09
C PRO A 85 6.09 20.53 -3.88
N ALA A 86 4.99 19.78 -3.75
CA ALA A 86 4.77 18.57 -4.52
C ALA A 86 4.56 18.88 -6.03
N PRO A 87 5.20 18.15 -6.97
CA PRO A 87 5.20 18.49 -8.41
C PRO A 87 3.91 18.12 -9.17
N ARG A 88 2.87 17.68 -8.46
CA ARG A 88 1.49 17.36 -8.90
C ARG A 88 0.72 16.69 -7.77
N LYS A 89 -0.62 16.69 -7.84
CA LYS A 89 -1.47 15.90 -6.95
C LYS A 89 -1.25 14.40 -7.20
N GLN A 90 -0.76 13.69 -6.19
CA GLN A 90 -0.37 12.28 -6.33
C GLN A 90 -0.39 11.53 -4.99
N TYR A 91 -0.63 10.22 -5.06
CA TYR A 91 -0.28 9.34 -3.95
C TYR A 91 1.21 9.01 -4.00
N VAL A 92 1.84 8.93 -2.82
CA VAL A 92 3.17 8.33 -2.63
C VAL A 92 3.00 7.14 -1.68
N ILE A 93 3.28 5.95 -2.18
CA ILE A 93 3.15 4.68 -1.44
C ILE A 93 4.56 4.23 -1.06
N THR A 94 4.90 4.27 0.23
CA THR A 94 6.18 3.74 0.71
C THR A 94 6.13 2.22 0.73
N VAL A 95 7.01 1.59 -0.05
CA VAL A 95 7.19 0.12 -0.12
C VAL A 95 8.25 -0.34 0.89
N LYS A 96 9.24 0.51 1.18
CA LYS A 96 10.33 0.22 2.14
C LYS A 96 10.95 1.52 2.67
N GLY A 97 11.39 1.47 3.93
CA GLY A 97 11.93 2.62 4.66
C GLY A 97 10.87 3.35 5.48
N LYS A 98 11.31 4.26 6.34
CA LYS A 98 10.48 5.04 7.26
C LYS A 98 10.93 6.50 7.14
N ILE A 99 9.99 7.40 6.87
CA ILE A 99 10.28 8.77 6.43
C ILE A 99 9.53 9.76 7.30
N LYS A 100 10.26 10.70 7.91
CA LYS A 100 9.70 11.76 8.74
C LYS A 100 9.54 13.01 7.90
N PHE A 101 8.30 13.31 7.53
CA PHE A 101 7.93 14.55 6.85
C PHE A 101 7.81 15.69 7.87
N LYS A 102 8.10 16.91 7.42
CA LYS A 102 8.09 18.14 8.21
C LYS A 102 7.52 19.29 7.38
N VAL A 103 6.47 19.92 7.88
CA VAL A 103 5.75 21.01 7.21
C VAL A 103 6.19 22.38 7.77
N SER A 104 5.53 23.47 7.35
CA SER A 104 6.07 24.83 7.49
C SER A 104 6.14 25.38 8.92
N ASP A 105 5.34 24.86 9.86
CA ASP A 105 5.38 25.21 11.29
C ASP A 105 6.40 24.37 12.09
N GLY A 106 7.06 23.40 11.43
CA GLY A 106 7.99 22.46 12.05
C GLY A 106 7.32 21.21 12.65
N SER A 107 5.99 21.08 12.57
CA SER A 107 5.30 19.85 12.92
C SER A 107 5.66 18.71 11.96
N THR A 108 5.57 17.47 12.43
CA THR A 108 6.05 16.29 11.70
C THR A 108 5.09 15.10 11.78
N PHE A 109 5.15 14.25 10.76
CA PHE A 109 4.50 12.95 10.71
C PHE A 109 5.41 11.92 10.04
N ILE A 110 5.06 10.64 10.13
CA ILE A 110 5.86 9.55 9.55
C ILE A 110 5.02 8.78 8.53
N ILE A 111 5.65 8.42 7.41
CA ILE A 111 5.14 7.39 6.49
C ILE A 111 6.11 6.22 6.39
N GLU A 112 5.55 5.03 6.29
CA GLU A 112 6.23 3.74 6.18
C GLU A 112 5.25 2.72 5.53
N PRO A 113 5.65 1.47 5.23
CA PRO A 113 4.76 0.51 4.58
C PRO A 113 3.48 0.27 5.39
N GLY A 114 2.33 0.50 4.75
CA GLY A 114 1.02 0.54 5.40
C GLY A 114 0.45 1.94 5.66
N VAL A 115 1.18 3.01 5.31
CA VAL A 115 0.70 4.41 5.36
C VAL A 115 0.81 5.05 3.98
N ILE A 116 -0.27 5.71 3.53
CA ILE A 116 -0.31 6.47 2.28
C ILE A 116 0.00 7.95 2.53
N LEU A 117 0.77 8.57 1.64
CA LEU A 117 0.84 10.03 1.53
C LEU A 117 0.02 10.49 0.32
N LEU A 118 -0.93 11.41 0.53
CA LEU A 118 -1.52 12.24 -0.53
C LEU A 118 -0.77 13.59 -0.55
N ALA A 119 0.00 13.82 -1.61
CA ALA A 119 0.72 15.07 -1.80
C ALA A 119 -0.15 16.06 -2.59
N GLU A 120 -0.56 17.16 -1.95
CA GLU A 120 -1.40 18.22 -2.54
C GLU A 120 -0.93 19.64 -2.15
N ASP A 121 0.25 19.76 -1.54
CA ASP A 121 0.95 21.02 -1.29
C ASP A 121 1.70 21.50 -2.55
N LEU A 122 0.94 21.78 -3.61
CA LEU A 122 1.47 22.04 -4.96
C LEU A 122 2.16 23.42 -5.13
N ASN A 123 2.12 24.27 -4.10
CA ASN A 123 2.56 25.66 -4.15
C ASN A 123 3.38 26.06 -2.91
N GLY A 124 3.96 27.27 -2.95
CA GLY A 124 4.59 27.89 -1.78
C GLY A 124 5.84 27.16 -1.30
N LYS A 125 6.01 27.06 0.02
CA LYS A 125 7.18 26.39 0.64
C LYS A 125 7.13 24.86 0.56
N GLY A 126 5.93 24.28 0.48
CA GLY A 126 5.69 22.85 0.60
C GLY A 126 6.30 22.21 1.85
N HIS A 127 6.78 20.99 1.70
CA HIS A 127 7.27 20.12 2.77
C HIS A 127 8.77 19.80 2.64
N SER A 128 9.34 19.25 3.71
CA SER A 128 10.69 18.70 3.76
C SER A 128 10.65 17.32 4.43
N TRP A 129 11.66 16.47 4.25
CA TRP A 129 11.66 15.15 4.87
C TRP A 129 13.06 14.60 5.18
N ASP A 130 13.13 13.77 6.23
CA ASP A 130 14.33 13.02 6.63
C ASP A 130 14.05 11.51 6.64
N MET A 131 15.10 10.71 6.42
CA MET A 131 15.07 9.27 6.72
C MET A 131 14.98 9.03 8.24
N VAL A 132 14.31 7.94 8.64
CA VAL A 132 14.30 7.41 10.01
C VAL A 132 14.69 5.93 9.95
N ASP A 133 15.68 5.54 10.74
CA ASP A 133 16.13 4.14 10.96
C ASP A 133 16.35 3.28 9.69
N SER A 134 16.57 3.94 8.54
CA SER A 134 16.75 3.31 7.23
C SER A 134 17.69 4.15 6.36
N THR A 135 18.43 3.48 5.49
CA THR A 135 19.29 4.11 4.46
C THR A 135 18.66 4.09 3.06
N VAL A 136 17.46 3.52 2.90
CA VAL A 136 16.77 3.38 1.60
C VAL A 136 15.29 3.74 1.73
N TRP A 137 14.77 4.51 0.77
CA TRP A 137 13.34 4.76 0.59
C TRP A 137 12.86 4.27 -0.78
N GLU A 138 12.19 3.12 -0.80
CA GLU A 138 11.58 2.57 -2.02
C GLU A 138 10.10 2.94 -2.03
N ARG A 139 9.63 3.57 -3.11
CA ARG A 139 8.30 4.18 -3.20
C ARG A 139 7.67 4.05 -4.58
N LEU A 140 6.35 4.00 -4.62
CA LEU A 140 5.56 4.20 -5.84
C LEU A 140 4.99 5.63 -5.83
N TYR A 141 5.15 6.34 -6.93
CA TYR A 141 4.43 7.57 -7.23
C TYR A 141 3.25 7.25 -8.14
N ILE A 142 2.06 7.77 -7.80
CA ILE A 142 0.82 7.49 -8.52
C ILE A 142 0.04 8.81 -8.69
N PRO A 143 0.25 9.55 -9.80
CA PRO A 143 -0.46 10.80 -10.04
C PRO A 143 -1.95 10.59 -10.30
N ILE A 144 -2.76 11.37 -9.60
CA ILE A 144 -4.22 11.36 -9.75
C ILE A 144 -4.58 12.05 -11.07
N THR A 145 -5.58 11.55 -11.76
CA THR A 145 -6.13 12.20 -12.96
C THR A 145 -6.76 13.55 -12.58
N GLU A 146 -6.53 14.57 -13.40
CA GLU A 146 -7.05 15.91 -13.15
C GLU A 146 -8.58 15.88 -12.93
N ASN A 147 -9.06 16.67 -11.96
CA ASN A 147 -10.47 16.77 -11.59
C ASN A 147 -11.13 15.44 -11.13
N SER A 148 -10.34 14.44 -10.72
CA SER A 148 -10.84 13.19 -10.12
C SER A 148 -10.74 13.17 -8.59
N ASP A 149 -11.60 12.38 -7.96
CA ASP A 149 -11.62 12.14 -6.52
C ASP A 149 -10.31 11.49 -6.02
N ASP A 150 -9.81 11.97 -4.88
CA ASP A 150 -8.69 11.38 -4.14
C ASP A 150 -9.12 10.40 -3.02
N PHE A 151 -10.42 10.35 -2.73
CA PHE A 151 -11.03 9.53 -1.68
C PHE A 151 -10.41 9.66 -0.28
N PHE A 152 -9.65 10.72 0.00
CA PHE A 152 -9.07 10.96 1.32
C PHE A 152 -10.17 11.37 2.32
N LYS A 153 -10.20 10.65 3.45
CA LYS A 153 -11.11 10.92 4.55
C LYS A 153 -10.31 11.50 5.71
N PRO A 154 -10.42 12.81 6.04
CA PRO A 154 -9.77 13.35 7.23
C PRO A 154 -10.37 12.71 8.49
N GLU A 155 -9.53 12.50 9.50
CA GLU A 155 -10.01 12.13 10.83
C GLU A 155 -10.85 13.28 11.43
N SER A 156 -11.94 12.94 12.12
CA SER A 156 -12.73 13.92 12.85
C SER A 156 -11.91 14.54 13.99
N LYS A 157 -12.00 15.87 14.11
CA LYS A 157 -11.34 16.69 15.15
C LYS A 157 -12.20 16.79 16.40
#